data_AF-A0A7Y3U8U4-F1
#
_entry.id   AF-A0A7Y3U8U4-F1
#
_cell.length_a   1.000
_cell.length_b   1.000
_cell.length_c   1.000
_cell.angle_alpha   90.00
_cell.angle_beta   90.00
_cell.angle_gamma   90.00
#
_symmetry.space_group_name_H-M   'P 1'
#
loop_
_entity.id
_entity.type
_entity.pdbx_description
1 polymer ?
#
loop_
_entity_poly.entity_id
_entity_poly.type
_entity_poly.pdbx_seq_one_letter_code
_entity_poly.pdbx_strand_id
1 'polypeptide(L)'
;MHRAFTLVEILIVVVILGILAAIVIPQFTNASEEANASSTKSQLQTIRSQIELYRVKNQGDLPVTSGLLDWSLMITGKYLQQEPINPMTGSSTVSDTASSSIGWVWDNTNEQIYAVDKDGNQLTW
;
A
#
# COMPACT_ATOMS: atom_id res chain seq x y z
N MET A 1 33.93 -27.00 -36.73
CA MET A 1 33.25 -28.15 -36.08
C MET A 1 32.25 -27.61 -35.09
N HIS A 2 30.95 -27.75 -35.36
CA HIS A 2 29.90 -27.33 -34.42
C HIS A 2 29.74 -28.44 -33.38
N ARG A 3 30.03 -28.15 -32.11
CA ARG A 3 29.72 -29.06 -31.01
C ARG A 3 28.20 -29.16 -30.90
N ALA A 4 27.66 -30.36 -31.14
CA ALA A 4 26.26 -30.64 -30.91
C ALA A 4 26.02 -30.67 -29.40
N PHE A 5 25.14 -29.81 -28.89
CA PHE A 5 24.60 -29.93 -27.54
C PHE A 5 23.88 -31.27 -27.43
N THR A 6 24.14 -32.01 -26.35
CA THR A 6 23.44 -33.27 -26.11
C THR A 6 22.04 -32.99 -25.55
N LEU A 7 21.05 -33.77 -25.95
CA LEU A 7 19.68 -33.65 -25.42
C LEU A 7 19.64 -33.85 -23.90
N VAL A 8 20.52 -34.71 -23.37
CA VAL A 8 20.62 -35.00 -21.94
C VAL A 8 21.07 -33.77 -21.15
N GLU A 9 21.99 -32.98 -21.71
CA GLU A 9 22.51 -31.77 -21.07
C GLU A 9 21.46 -30.66 -21.00
N ILE A 10 20.64 -30.50 -22.04
CA ILE A 10 19.49 -29.59 -21.96
C ILE A 10 18.42 -30.12 -21.00
N LEU A 11 18.19 -31.44 -20.96
CA LEU A 11 17.20 -32.06 -20.07
C LEU A 11 17.52 -31.84 -18.60
N ILE A 12 18.76 -32.07 -18.16
CA ILE A 12 19.13 -31.84 -16.76
C ILE A 12 19.07 -30.34 -16.41
N VAL A 13 19.43 -29.45 -17.33
CA VAL A 13 19.37 -28.01 -17.12
C VAL A 13 17.94 -27.53 -16.91
N VAL A 14 16.99 -27.93 -17.77
CA VAL A 14 15.59 -27.51 -17.60
C VAL A 14 14.95 -28.10 -16.34
N VAL A 15 15.36 -29.30 -15.92
CA VAL A 15 14.92 -29.90 -14.65
C VAL A 15 15.41 -29.08 -13.47
N ILE A 16 16.70 -28.72 -13.44
CA ILE A 16 17.27 -27.89 -12.37
C ILE A 16 16.62 -26.50 -12.35
N LEU A 17 16.46 -25.85 -13.52
CA LEU A 17 15.79 -24.55 -13.63
C LEU A 17 14.33 -24.62 -13.17
N GLY A 18 13.62 -25.72 -13.46
CA GLY A 18 12.25 -25.94 -12.99
C GLY A 18 12.15 -26.03 -11.46
N ILE A 19 13.06 -26.76 -10.82
CA ILE A 19 13.11 -26.88 -9.34
C ILE A 19 13.44 -25.53 -8.70
N LEU A 20 14.43 -24.81 -9.23
CA LEU A 20 14.81 -23.49 -8.71
C LEU A 20 13.69 -22.47 -8.88
N ALA A 21 13.02 -22.44 -10.02
CA ALA A 21 11.89 -21.54 -10.27
C ALA A 21 10.73 -21.80 -9.30
N ALA A 22 10.44 -23.06 -9.00
CA ALA A 22 9.36 -23.44 -8.08
C ALA A 22 9.56 -22.92 -6.64
N ILE A 23 10.82 -22.80 -6.18
CA ILE A 23 11.14 -22.32 -4.84
C ILE A 23 11.20 -20.79 -4.78
N VAL A 24 11.79 -20.15 -5.80
CA VAL A 24 12.08 -18.70 -5.78
C VAL A 24 10.82 -17.84 -5.98
N ILE A 25 9.90 -18.25 -6.85
CA ILE A 25 8.69 -17.46 -7.17
C ILE A 25 7.80 -17.19 -5.93
N PRO A 26 7.39 -18.20 -5.12
CA PRO A 26 6.52 -17.94 -3.97
C PRO A 26 7.21 -17.09 -2.89
N GLN A 27 8.53 -17.23 -2.72
CA GLN A 27 9.29 -16.43 -1.76
C GLN A 27 9.29 -14.93 -2.14
N PHE A 28 9.43 -14.61 -3.43
CA PHE A 28 9.47 -13.23 -3.90
C PHE A 28 8.12 -12.52 -3.77
N THR A 29 7.01 -13.23 -4.02
CA THR A 29 5.65 -12.68 -3.86
C THR A 29 5.38 -12.29 -2.41
N ASN A 30 5.66 -13.17 -1.45
CA ASN A 30 5.45 -12.90 -0.03
C ASN A 30 6.29 -11.72 0.47
N ALA A 31 7.56 -11.63 0.07
CA ALA A 31 8.44 -10.53 0.43
C ALA A 31 7.94 -9.18 -0.12
N SER A 32 7.37 -9.18 -1.33
CA SER A 32 6.79 -7.98 -1.94
C SER A 32 5.54 -7.51 -1.20
N GLU A 33 4.66 -8.45 -0.79
CA GLU A 33 3.46 -8.13 0.00
C GLU A 33 3.82 -7.56 1.38
N GLU A 34 4.81 -8.14 2.06
CA GLU A 34 5.29 -7.64 3.36
C GLU A 34 5.94 -6.25 3.23
N ALA A 35 6.73 -6.02 2.19
CA ALA A 35 7.31 -4.71 1.89
C ALA A 35 6.22 -3.65 1.65
N ASN A 36 5.18 -4.00 0.90
CA ASN A 36 4.04 -3.12 0.65
C ASN A 36 3.30 -2.80 1.96
N ALA A 37 3.01 -3.80 2.80
CA ALA A 37 2.35 -3.59 4.09
C ALA A 37 3.18 -2.70 5.03
N SER A 38 4.50 -2.90 5.09
CA SER A 38 5.42 -2.07 5.88
C SER A 38 5.46 -0.63 5.38
N SER A 39 5.50 -0.44 4.05
CA SER A 39 5.45 0.88 3.41
C SER A 39 4.12 1.59 3.68
N THR A 40 2.99 0.89 3.53
CA THR A 40 1.65 1.39 3.89
C THR A 40 1.60 1.82 5.36
N LYS A 41 2.20 1.02 6.26
CA LYS A 41 2.29 1.38 7.68
C LYS A 41 3.07 2.65 7.94
N SER A 42 4.24 2.81 7.30
CA SER A 42 5.02 4.03 7.41
C SER A 42 4.29 5.26 6.86
N GLN A 43 3.62 5.12 5.71
CA GLN A 43 2.80 6.18 5.12
C GLN A 43 1.62 6.54 6.02
N LEU A 44 0.91 5.57 6.59
CA LEU A 44 -0.22 5.83 7.49
C LEU A 44 0.21 6.63 8.72
N GLN A 45 1.36 6.30 9.31
CA GLN A 45 1.92 7.04 10.44
C GLN A 45 2.25 8.48 10.06
N THR A 46 2.81 8.68 8.85
CA THR A 46 3.09 10.01 8.32
C THR A 46 1.80 10.81 8.15
N ILE A 47 0.77 10.23 7.53
CA ILE A 47 -0.53 10.89 7.33
C ILE A 47 -1.17 11.25 8.67
N ARG A 48 -1.19 10.31 9.64
CA ARG A 48 -1.71 10.57 11.00
C ARG A 48 -0.99 11.74 11.66
N SER A 49 0.34 11.81 11.55
CA SER A 49 1.12 12.93 12.10
C SER A 49 0.76 14.27 11.43
N GLN A 50 0.53 14.28 10.12
CA GLN A 50 0.13 15.50 9.40
C GLN A 50 -1.29 15.94 9.75
N ILE A 51 -2.22 14.99 9.94
CA ILE A 51 -3.59 15.26 10.39
C ILE A 51 -3.57 15.84 11.81
N GLU A 52 -2.76 15.30 12.70
CA GLU A 52 -2.61 15.83 14.06
C GLU A 52 -2.02 17.25 14.04
N LEU A 53 -1.04 17.52 13.17
CA LEU A 53 -0.49 18.86 12.99
C LEU A 53 -1.55 19.84 12.46
N TYR A 54 -2.41 19.40 11.53
CA TYR A 54 -3.56 20.19 11.08
C TYR A 54 -4.49 20.51 12.25
N ARG A 55 -4.83 19.49 13.06
CA ARG A 55 -5.71 19.64 14.22
C ARG A 55 -5.21 20.69 15.20
N VAL A 56 -3.93 20.64 15.53
CA VAL A 56 -3.29 21.60 16.45
C VAL A 56 -3.34 23.03 15.90
N LYS A 57 -3.14 23.21 14.59
CA LYS A 57 -3.15 24.54 13.96
C LYS A 57 -4.55 25.11 13.74
N ASN A 58 -5.55 24.27 13.61
CA ASN A 58 -6.94 24.65 13.33
C ASN A 58 -7.84 24.49 14.57
N GLN A 59 -7.32 24.80 15.76
CA GLN A 59 -8.13 24.88 16.99
C GLN A 59 -8.88 23.59 17.35
N GLY A 60 -8.36 22.43 16.96
CA GLY A 60 -9.00 21.13 17.21
C GLY A 60 -9.80 20.57 16.03
N ASP A 61 -9.98 21.34 14.95
CA ASP A 61 -10.72 20.89 13.76
C ASP A 61 -9.96 19.84 12.96
N LEU A 62 -10.70 18.87 12.44
CA LEU A 62 -10.17 17.80 11.59
C LEU A 62 -10.27 18.19 10.10
N PRO A 63 -9.39 17.65 9.24
CA PRO A 63 -9.38 17.99 7.81
C PRO A 63 -10.53 17.38 6.99
N VAL A 64 -11.54 16.79 7.63
CA VAL A 64 -12.68 16.07 7.01
C VAL A 64 -14.03 16.79 7.19
N THR A 65 -14.02 18.04 7.66
CA THR A 65 -15.21 18.76 8.16
C THR A 65 -16.28 19.10 7.11
N SER A 66 -16.03 18.92 5.81
CA SER A 66 -16.94 19.34 4.73
C SER A 66 -17.63 18.20 3.98
N GLY A 67 -17.61 16.96 4.50
CA GLY A 67 -18.25 15.80 3.84
C GLY A 67 -17.58 15.36 2.54
N LEU A 68 -16.50 16.04 2.15
CA LEU A 68 -15.59 15.63 1.09
C LEU A 68 -14.40 14.95 1.76
N LEU A 69 -14.36 13.63 1.65
CA LEU A 69 -13.19 12.84 2.02
C LEU A 69 -12.23 12.93 0.84
N ASP A 70 -11.32 13.90 0.89
CA ASP A 70 -10.27 14.10 -0.11
C ASP A 70 -9.02 14.75 0.53
N TRP A 71 -7.89 14.66 -0.17
CA TRP A 71 -6.60 15.21 0.23
C TRP A 71 -6.43 16.69 -0.05
N SER A 72 -7.33 17.32 -0.82
CA SER A 72 -7.18 18.71 -1.28
C SER A 72 -6.90 19.71 -0.15
N LEU A 73 -7.56 19.59 1.01
CA LEU A 73 -7.32 20.46 2.17
C LEU A 73 -5.92 20.26 2.77
N MET A 74 -5.46 19.02 2.83
CA MET A 74 -4.14 18.67 3.35
C MET A 74 -3.02 19.13 2.41
N ILE A 75 -3.25 19.04 1.09
CA ILE A 75 -2.30 19.49 0.07
C ILE A 75 -2.24 21.02 0.03
N THR A 76 -3.40 21.68 -0.04
CA THR A 76 -3.49 23.15 -0.06
C THR A 76 -2.93 23.75 1.22
N GLY A 77 -3.17 23.13 2.37
CA GLY A 77 -2.62 23.51 3.66
C GLY A 77 -1.12 23.23 3.83
N LYS A 78 -0.45 22.63 2.83
CA LYS A 78 0.97 22.23 2.83
C LYS A 78 1.32 21.21 3.92
N TYR A 79 0.35 20.39 4.33
CA TYR A 79 0.56 19.26 5.24
C TYR A 79 0.99 18.01 4.47
N LEU A 80 0.51 17.86 3.23
CA LEU A 80 0.95 16.82 2.29
C LEU A 80 1.46 17.47 1.01
N GLN A 81 2.47 16.87 0.40
CA GLN A 81 3.00 17.36 -0.89
C GLN A 81 2.22 16.81 -2.08
N GLN A 82 1.67 15.62 -1.94
CA GLN A 82 0.85 14.93 -2.94
C GLN A 82 -0.14 14.01 -2.22
N GLU A 83 -1.15 13.55 -2.95
CA GLU A 83 -2.06 12.52 -2.47
C GLU A 83 -1.30 11.21 -2.19
N PRO A 84 -1.43 10.64 -0.98
CA PRO A 84 -0.74 9.42 -0.61
C PRO A 84 -1.35 8.23 -1.35
N ILE A 85 -0.52 7.46 -2.05
CA ILE A 85 -0.93 6.24 -2.75
C ILE A 85 -0.65 5.07 -1.82
N ASN A 86 -1.69 4.30 -1.47
CA ASN A 86 -1.51 3.08 -0.68
C ASN A 86 -0.76 2.02 -1.51
N PRO A 87 0.46 1.59 -1.13
CA PRO A 87 1.22 0.57 -1.84
C PRO A 87 0.51 -0.79 -2.00
N MET A 88 -0.44 -1.13 -1.13
CA MET A 88 -1.17 -2.40 -1.18
C MET A 88 -2.29 -2.42 -2.22
N THR A 89 -2.95 -1.29 -2.45
CA THR A 89 -4.11 -1.19 -3.37
C THR A 89 -3.82 -0.36 -4.63
N GLY A 90 -2.75 0.43 -4.63
CA GLY A 90 -2.44 1.39 -5.69
C GLY A 90 -3.41 2.58 -5.73
N SER A 91 -4.30 2.71 -4.75
CA SER A 91 -5.32 3.76 -4.70
C SER A 91 -4.92 4.88 -3.74
N SER A 92 -5.21 6.12 -4.13
CA SER A 92 -5.13 7.30 -3.27
C SER A 92 -6.47 7.66 -2.64
N THR A 93 -7.59 7.04 -3.05
CA THR A 93 -8.91 7.49 -2.61
C THR A 93 -9.10 7.29 -1.11
N VAL A 94 -9.79 8.25 -0.49
CA VAL A 94 -10.22 8.18 0.91
C VAL A 94 -11.74 8.14 0.98
N SER A 95 -12.27 7.26 1.83
CA SER A 95 -13.71 7.03 1.99
C SER A 95 -14.05 6.78 3.47
N ASP A 96 -15.33 6.83 3.85
CA ASP A 96 -15.79 6.42 5.18
C ASP A 96 -16.05 4.91 5.26
N THR A 97 -16.01 4.23 4.11
CA THR A 97 -16.31 2.82 3.96
C THR A 97 -15.19 2.12 3.20
N ALA A 98 -14.66 1.05 3.77
CA ALA A 98 -13.62 0.21 3.15
C ALA A 98 -14.16 -0.55 1.93
N SER A 99 -13.35 -0.62 0.87
CA SER A 99 -13.63 -1.34 -0.37
C SER A 99 -12.32 -1.57 -1.13
N SER A 100 -12.27 -2.56 -2.02
CA SER A 100 -11.06 -2.88 -2.81
C SER A 100 -10.61 -1.76 -3.75
N SER A 101 -11.47 -0.78 -4.03
CA SER A 101 -11.14 0.43 -4.80
C SER A 101 -10.64 1.60 -3.93
N ILE A 102 -10.60 1.43 -2.60
CA ILE A 102 -10.26 2.47 -1.65
C ILE A 102 -8.84 2.28 -1.12
N GLY A 103 -8.06 3.36 -1.04
CA GLY A 103 -6.73 3.36 -0.47
C GLY A 103 -6.76 3.52 1.06
N TRP A 104 -7.59 4.44 1.53
CA TRP A 104 -7.60 4.89 2.91
C TRP A 104 -9.03 5.05 3.42
N VAL A 105 -9.26 4.72 4.68
CA VAL A 105 -10.58 4.91 5.32
C VAL A 105 -10.47 5.89 6.46
N TRP A 106 -11.35 6.87 6.46
CA TRP A 106 -11.53 7.77 7.57
C TRP A 106 -12.65 7.25 8.47
N ASP A 107 -12.32 6.93 9.72
CA ASP A 107 -13.30 6.52 10.71
C ASP A 107 -13.76 7.74 11.52
N ASN A 108 -15.02 8.15 11.30
CA ASN A 108 -15.64 9.26 12.01
C ASN A 108 -15.86 8.99 13.51
N THR A 109 -15.87 7.74 13.95
CA THR A 109 -16.06 7.37 15.35
C THR A 109 -14.77 7.53 16.13
N ASN A 110 -13.67 7.06 15.55
CA ASN A 110 -12.36 7.09 16.18
C ASN A 110 -11.55 8.34 15.83
N GLU A 111 -12.06 9.22 14.96
CA GLU A 111 -11.38 10.41 14.43
C GLU A 111 -9.99 10.07 13.84
N GLN A 112 -9.90 8.91 13.20
CA GLN A 112 -8.63 8.35 12.75
C GLN A 112 -8.70 7.79 11.34
N ILE A 113 -7.55 7.83 10.68
CA ILE A 113 -7.36 7.23 9.37
C ILE A 113 -6.77 5.83 9.48
N TYR A 114 -7.24 4.94 8.62
CA TYR A 114 -6.82 3.55 8.48
C TYR A 114 -6.47 3.24 7.03
N ALA A 115 -5.63 2.23 6.82
CA ALA A 115 -5.33 1.71 5.49
C ALA A 115 -6.33 0.61 5.11
N VAL A 116 -6.53 0.42 3.81
CA VAL A 116 -7.33 -0.68 3.27
C VAL A 116 -6.41 -1.70 2.59
N ASP A 117 -6.70 -2.98 2.73
CA ASP A 117 -6.00 -4.06 2.02
C ASP A 117 -6.53 -4.27 0.59
N LYS A 118 -5.84 -5.12 -0.17
CA LYS A 118 -6.24 -5.48 -1.55
C LYS A 118 -7.62 -6.15 -1.64
N ASP A 119 -8.13 -6.71 -0.54
CA ASP A 119 -9.40 -7.42 -0.46
C ASP A 119 -10.55 -6.47 -0.04
N GLY A 120 -10.23 -5.22 0.30
CA GLY A 120 -11.18 -4.17 0.67
C GLY A 120 -11.45 -4.10 2.17
N ASN A 121 -10.65 -4.74 3.02
CA ASN A 121 -10.82 -4.68 4.47
C ASN A 121 -10.01 -3.53 5.08
N GLN A 122 -10.57 -2.90 6.10
CA GLN A 122 -9.87 -1.93 6.93
C GLN A 122 -8.83 -2.62 7.81
N LEU A 123 -7.60 -2.11 7.80
CA LEU A 123 -6.50 -2.59 8.62
C LEU A 123 -6.38 -1.79 9.93
N THR A 124 -6.23 -2.48 11.05
CA THR A 124 -6.32 -1.90 12.42
C THR A 124 -5.02 -1.96 13.24
N TRP A 125 -3.88 -2.22 12.60
CA TRP A 125 -2.56 -2.38 13.24
C TRP A 125 -1.87 -1.09 13.71
#